data_AF-A0A954VMH4-F1
#
_entry.id   AF-A0A954VMH4-F1
#
_cell.length_a   1.000
_cell.length_b   1.000
_cell.length_c   1.000
_cell.angle_alpha   90.00
_cell.angle_beta   90.00
_cell.angle_gamma   90.00
#
_symmetry.space_group_name_H-M   'P 1'
#
loop_
_entity.id
_entity.type
_entity.pdbx_description
1 polymer ?
#
loop_
_entity_poly.entity_id
_entity_poly.type
_entity_poly.pdbx_seq_one_letter_code
_entity_poly.pdbx_strand_id
1 'polypeptide(L)'
;MTNENAKTPQTQDLEIKDAHLIFNAVWEQLEEDVGRDNLRFPKELILLGGAPGAGKGTHTRFVMLARGLTCAPVVISELLTSSEAQQIKDHGGMVGDKEVVAILLRRLLDEQFRDGAVIDGFPRTRVQVECLKLLVDRVNQLHREFAHTEHAIDFRRPTVHAMVLFVTEKTSIERQLKRGLEIAEHNREVEETGIGSSLPLRTTDLQEGTARRRYRVFKEQTWDALQSLKEIYHYHFINAEGPIAEVEANILRELQYQSSLELDALTYDRMRILPIAQDIVLHARQQLVKRLDSYELEHTDLFVQVVEVIHKKFMPIIQRHAISGRAQVNTEDLLFHNPLALSMLIDIFSERGFQAVVDKHIQQIPQRVDLTTGEIELREKIIFRVQINFRGSQIRRG
;
A
#
# COMPACT_ATOMS: atom_id res chain seq x y z
N MET A 1 -4.62 -36.46 -11.62
CA MET A 1 -4.40 -37.09 -10.30
C MET A 1 -2.93 -37.02 -9.97
N THR A 2 -2.53 -36.16 -9.03
CA THR A 2 -1.76 -36.51 -7.81
C THR A 2 -1.28 -35.25 -7.08
N ASN A 3 -1.66 -35.20 -5.80
CA ASN A 3 -1.10 -34.47 -4.66
C ASN A 3 -1.14 -32.93 -4.66
N GLU A 4 -2.31 -32.40 -4.34
CA GLU A 4 -2.40 -31.25 -3.45
C GLU A 4 -1.83 -31.62 -2.07
N ASN A 5 -0.83 -30.87 -1.64
CA ASN A 5 -0.11 -31.04 -0.39
C ASN A 5 -0.95 -30.48 0.78
N ALA A 6 -2.16 -31.02 0.98
CA ALA A 6 -2.95 -30.70 2.16
C ALA A 6 -2.32 -31.39 3.38
N LYS A 7 -1.46 -30.67 4.11
CA LYS A 7 -0.93 -31.12 5.41
C LYS A 7 -2.11 -31.45 6.34
N THR A 8 -2.00 -32.57 7.05
CA THR A 8 -3.03 -33.06 7.98
C THR A 8 -3.22 -32.10 9.18
N PRO A 9 -4.44 -31.99 9.74
CA PRO A 9 -4.74 -31.10 10.88
C PRO A 9 -3.81 -31.29 12.09
N GLN A 10 -3.39 -32.53 12.35
CA GLN A 10 -2.49 -32.87 13.47
C GLN A 10 -1.13 -32.15 13.41
N THR A 11 -0.56 -31.97 12.20
CA THR A 11 0.72 -31.26 12.04
C THR A 11 0.59 -29.75 12.26
N GLN A 12 -0.56 -29.13 11.95
CA GLN A 12 -0.80 -27.72 12.27
C GLN A 12 -0.93 -27.48 13.77
N ASP A 13 -1.65 -28.35 14.47
CA ASP A 13 -1.83 -28.25 15.92
C ASP A 13 -0.50 -28.38 16.69
N LEU A 14 0.42 -29.19 16.18
CA LEU A 14 1.78 -29.32 16.73
C LEU A 14 2.61 -28.05 16.51
N GLU A 15 2.64 -27.52 15.27
CA GLU A 15 3.37 -26.28 14.93
C GLU A 15 2.89 -25.09 15.79
N ILE A 16 1.59 -24.99 16.07
CA ILE A 16 1.00 -23.95 16.94
C ILE A 16 1.46 -24.13 18.40
N LYS A 17 1.37 -25.35 18.94
CA LYS A 17 1.81 -25.64 20.32
C LYS A 17 3.30 -25.32 20.52
N ASP A 18 4.12 -25.69 19.55
CA ASP A 18 5.56 -25.40 19.57
C ASP A 18 5.81 -23.88 19.56
N ALA A 19 5.08 -23.12 18.73
CA ALA A 19 5.19 -21.66 18.70
C ALA A 19 4.82 -21.00 20.03
N HIS A 20 3.75 -21.44 20.69
CA HIS A 20 3.37 -20.92 22.01
C HIS A 20 4.44 -21.18 23.07
N LEU A 21 5.00 -22.40 23.12
CA LEU A 21 6.06 -22.76 24.05
C LEU A 21 7.32 -21.93 23.81
N ILE A 22 7.73 -21.81 22.54
CA ILE A 22 8.88 -21.02 22.13
C ILE A 22 8.68 -19.54 22.51
N PHE A 23 7.56 -18.95 22.10
CA PHE A 23 7.31 -17.53 22.31
C PHE A 23 7.19 -17.18 23.79
N ASN A 24 6.46 -17.97 24.59
CA ASN A 24 6.31 -17.68 26.02
C ASN A 24 7.65 -17.76 26.75
N ALA A 25 8.48 -18.78 26.47
CA ALA A 25 9.80 -18.88 27.07
C ALA A 25 10.71 -17.68 26.72
N VAL A 26 10.65 -17.20 25.46
CA VAL A 26 11.40 -16.01 25.04
C VAL A 26 10.85 -14.75 25.69
N TRP A 27 9.53 -14.62 25.78
CA TRP A 27 8.86 -13.45 26.36
C TRP A 27 9.15 -13.32 27.85
N GLU A 28 9.03 -14.41 28.61
CA GLU A 28 9.35 -14.44 30.05
C GLU A 28 10.80 -14.01 30.29
N GLN A 29 11.74 -14.54 29.52
CA GLN A 29 13.15 -14.15 29.63
C GLN A 29 13.39 -12.67 29.29
N LEU A 30 12.72 -12.13 28.27
CA LEU A 30 12.80 -10.70 27.94
C LEU A 30 12.22 -9.81 29.05
N GLU A 31 11.12 -10.25 29.66
CA GLU A 31 10.48 -9.53 30.75
C GLU A 31 11.33 -9.52 32.02
N GLU A 32 12.01 -10.64 32.33
CA GLU A 32 12.99 -10.73 33.41
C GLU A 32 14.22 -9.84 33.16
N ASP A 33 14.76 -9.86 31.94
CA ASP A 33 16.02 -9.17 31.63
C ASP A 33 15.86 -7.64 31.48
N VAL A 34 14.75 -7.19 30.89
CA VAL A 34 14.56 -5.78 30.50
C VAL A 34 13.52 -5.09 31.38
N GLY A 35 12.62 -5.84 31.99
CA GLY A 35 11.50 -5.32 32.78
C GLY A 35 10.30 -4.93 31.90
N ARG A 36 9.09 -5.14 32.45
CA ARG A 36 7.80 -4.92 31.78
C ARG A 36 7.66 -3.53 31.15
N ASP A 37 8.05 -2.48 31.89
CA ASP A 37 7.90 -1.06 31.49
C ASP A 37 8.84 -0.64 30.35
N ASN A 38 9.82 -1.49 30.02
CA ASN A 38 10.80 -1.28 28.97
C ASN A 38 10.56 -2.17 27.74
N LEU A 39 9.50 -2.98 27.72
CA LEU A 39 9.10 -3.80 26.55
C LEU A 39 8.44 -2.95 25.45
N ARG A 40 9.23 -2.01 24.93
CA ARG A 40 8.85 -0.88 24.10
C ARG A 40 9.06 -1.16 22.61
N PHE A 41 8.22 -2.00 22.03
CA PHE A 41 8.33 -2.42 20.63
C PHE A 41 8.03 -1.31 19.60
N PRO A 42 8.46 -1.49 18.33
CA PRO A 42 8.19 -0.55 17.23
C PRO A 42 6.71 -0.35 16.97
N LYS A 43 6.31 0.87 16.58
CA LYS A 43 4.95 1.12 16.08
C LYS A 43 4.67 0.46 14.73
N GLU A 44 5.72 0.20 13.95
CA GLU A 44 5.60 -0.31 12.59
C GLU A 44 6.62 -1.42 12.32
N LEU A 45 6.17 -2.56 11.81
CA LEU A 45 7.00 -3.68 11.42
C LEU A 45 6.79 -3.98 9.94
N ILE A 46 7.85 -3.90 9.14
CA ILE A 46 7.84 -4.22 7.72
C ILE A 46 8.64 -5.50 7.51
N LEU A 47 7.96 -6.58 7.20
CA LEU A 47 8.54 -7.89 6.91
C LEU A 47 8.89 -7.95 5.43
N LEU A 48 10.18 -8.01 5.10
CA LEU A 48 10.63 -8.11 3.72
C LEU A 48 10.92 -9.57 3.37
N GLY A 49 10.00 -10.16 2.62
CA GLY A 49 10.05 -11.53 2.11
C GLY A 49 10.42 -11.60 0.63
N GLY A 50 10.90 -12.76 0.19
CA GLY A 50 11.18 -13.01 -1.23
C GLY A 50 12.26 -14.06 -1.44
N ALA A 51 12.25 -14.66 -2.63
CA ALA A 51 13.21 -15.69 -2.99
C ALA A 51 14.67 -15.18 -2.94
N PRO A 52 15.66 -16.07 -2.84
CA PRO A 52 17.05 -15.74 -3.17
C PRO A 52 17.11 -15.10 -4.56
N GLY A 53 17.80 -13.96 -4.69
CA GLY A 53 17.85 -13.22 -5.97
C GLY A 53 16.66 -12.31 -6.26
N ALA A 54 15.66 -12.23 -5.39
CA ALA A 54 14.52 -11.31 -5.55
C ALA A 54 14.85 -9.82 -5.36
N GLY A 55 16.08 -9.49 -4.94
CA GLY A 55 16.51 -8.09 -4.76
C GLY A 55 16.26 -7.49 -3.38
N LYS A 56 15.97 -8.30 -2.34
CA LYS A 56 15.74 -7.80 -0.96
C LYS A 56 16.83 -6.81 -0.51
N GLY A 57 18.09 -7.23 -0.47
CA GLY A 57 19.21 -6.36 -0.08
C GLY A 57 19.38 -5.10 -0.94
N THR A 58 18.89 -5.10 -2.18
CA THR A 58 18.88 -3.91 -3.06
C THR A 58 17.76 -2.94 -2.67
N HIS A 59 16.58 -3.47 -2.38
CA HIS A 59 15.37 -2.66 -2.18
C HIS A 59 15.07 -2.35 -0.71
N THR A 60 15.69 -3.02 0.26
CA THR A 60 15.50 -2.75 1.70
C THR A 60 15.70 -1.28 2.02
N ARG A 61 16.82 -0.69 1.58
CA ARG A 61 17.11 0.73 1.84
C ARG A 61 16.10 1.65 1.18
N PHE A 62 15.65 1.32 -0.03
CA PHE A 62 14.64 2.08 -0.73
C PHE A 62 13.29 2.07 0.01
N VAL A 63 12.84 0.89 0.46
CA VAL A 63 11.62 0.75 1.28
C VAL A 63 11.71 1.59 2.55
N MET A 64 12.86 1.55 3.25
CA MET A 64 13.07 2.36 4.45
C MET A 64 12.95 3.85 4.16
N LEU A 65 13.61 4.34 3.10
CA LEU A 65 13.54 5.75 2.68
C LEU A 65 12.10 6.15 2.30
N ALA A 66 11.39 5.29 1.56
CA ALA A 66 10.00 5.53 1.18
C ALA A 66 9.05 5.62 2.39
N ARG A 67 9.40 4.97 3.51
CA ARG A 67 8.64 5.00 4.78
C ARG A 67 9.19 6.01 5.79
N GLY A 68 10.25 6.75 5.44
CA GLY A 68 10.87 7.73 6.34
C GLY A 68 11.64 7.11 7.51
N LEU A 69 12.04 5.84 7.43
CA LEU A 69 12.80 5.14 8.47
C LEU A 69 14.30 5.40 8.30
N THR A 70 14.93 5.91 9.36
CA THR A 70 16.36 6.29 9.36
C THR A 70 17.29 5.24 9.96
N CYS A 71 16.75 4.24 10.66
CA CYS A 71 17.51 3.16 11.29
C CYS A 71 18.22 2.25 10.26
N ALA A 72 19.00 1.28 10.75
CA ALA A 72 19.48 0.17 9.92
C ALA A 72 18.40 -0.92 9.79
N PRO A 73 18.36 -1.72 8.71
CA PRO A 73 17.43 -2.85 8.65
C PRO A 73 17.84 -3.97 9.61
N VAL A 74 16.87 -4.74 10.08
CA VAL A 74 17.11 -5.95 10.87
C VAL A 74 17.26 -7.14 9.93
N VAL A 75 18.49 -7.51 9.61
CA VAL A 75 18.78 -8.63 8.70
C VAL A 75 19.01 -9.91 9.51
N ILE A 76 18.09 -10.88 9.39
CA ILE A 76 18.16 -12.11 10.19
C ILE A 76 19.48 -12.86 10.00
N SER A 77 20.02 -12.92 8.79
CA SER A 77 21.29 -13.62 8.57
C SER A 77 22.47 -12.99 9.30
N GLU A 78 22.46 -11.66 9.49
CA GLU A 78 23.52 -10.95 10.21
C GLU A 78 23.39 -11.17 11.71
N LEU A 79 22.16 -11.15 12.23
CA LEU A 79 21.86 -11.48 13.62
C LEU A 79 22.32 -12.90 13.98
N LEU A 80 22.16 -13.86 13.07
CA LEU A 80 22.59 -15.25 13.27
C LEU A 80 24.11 -15.47 13.16
N THR A 81 24.86 -14.46 12.72
CA THR A 81 26.33 -14.46 12.70
C THR A 81 26.93 -13.55 13.79
N SER A 82 26.09 -12.93 14.62
CA SER A 82 26.54 -12.12 15.75
C SER A 82 27.27 -12.97 16.80
N SER A 83 28.05 -12.31 17.66
CA SER A 83 28.71 -12.96 18.80
C SER A 83 27.72 -13.63 19.74
N GLU A 84 26.52 -13.06 19.92
CA GLU A 84 25.43 -13.64 20.72
C GLU A 84 24.92 -14.94 20.08
N ALA A 85 24.69 -14.95 18.77
CA ALA A 85 24.31 -16.16 18.05
C ALA A 85 25.44 -17.21 18.03
N GLN A 86 26.70 -16.78 18.03
CA GLN A 86 27.85 -17.66 18.07
C GLN A 86 27.97 -18.34 19.44
N GLN A 87 27.78 -17.61 20.55
CA GLN A 87 27.75 -18.20 21.89
C GLN A 87 26.69 -19.30 22.03
N ILE A 88 25.50 -19.07 21.46
CA ILE A 88 24.41 -20.07 21.45
C ILE A 88 24.80 -21.32 20.65
N LYS A 89 25.44 -21.15 19.48
CA LYS A 89 25.97 -22.26 18.66
C LYS A 89 27.09 -23.02 19.39
N ASP A 90 27.98 -22.30 20.07
CA ASP A 90 29.13 -22.87 20.79
C ASP A 90 28.70 -23.74 21.98
N HIS A 91 27.51 -23.49 22.54
CA HIS A 91 26.89 -24.31 23.59
C HIS A 91 26.14 -25.54 23.04
N GLY A 92 26.31 -25.86 21.75
CA GLY A 92 25.72 -27.03 21.10
C GLY A 92 24.26 -26.84 20.64
N GLY A 93 23.73 -25.61 20.67
CA GLY A 93 22.40 -25.29 20.17
C GLY A 93 22.35 -25.29 18.64
N MET A 94 21.31 -25.91 18.06
CA MET A 94 20.95 -25.66 16.66
C MET A 94 20.23 -24.30 16.59
N VAL A 95 20.53 -23.49 15.56
CA VAL A 95 19.77 -22.25 15.31
C VAL A 95 18.38 -22.63 14.79
N GLY A 96 17.42 -22.75 15.69
CA GLY A 96 16.02 -23.01 15.42
C GLY A 96 15.17 -21.74 15.48
N ASP A 97 13.85 -21.93 15.51
CA ASP A 97 12.89 -20.82 15.58
C ASP A 97 13.00 -20.06 16.91
N LYS A 98 13.35 -20.73 18.02
CA LYS A 98 13.49 -20.10 19.34
C LYS A 98 14.60 -19.05 19.35
N GLU A 99 15.78 -19.40 18.84
CA GLU A 99 16.94 -18.51 18.82
C GLU A 99 16.70 -17.31 17.90
N VAL A 100 16.10 -17.55 16.73
CA VAL A 100 15.74 -16.49 15.78
C VAL A 100 14.76 -15.51 16.41
N VAL A 101 13.70 -16.01 17.06
CA VAL A 101 12.69 -15.16 17.71
C VAL A 101 13.31 -14.40 18.89
N ALA A 102 14.12 -15.05 19.73
CA ALA A 102 14.77 -14.40 20.86
C ALA A 102 15.67 -13.22 20.45
N ILE A 103 16.57 -13.44 19.49
CA ILE A 103 17.48 -12.40 19.03
C ILE A 103 16.71 -11.28 18.33
N LEU A 104 15.69 -11.62 17.53
CA LEU A 104 14.86 -10.63 16.85
C LEU A 104 14.11 -9.75 17.86
N LEU A 105 13.39 -10.33 18.82
CA LEU A 105 12.61 -9.57 19.78
C LEU A 105 13.49 -8.64 20.61
N ARG A 106 14.65 -9.13 21.08
CA ARG A 106 15.63 -8.29 21.78
C ARG A 106 16.12 -7.13 20.90
N ARG A 107 16.40 -7.40 19.62
CA ARG A 107 16.85 -6.37 18.68
C ARG A 107 15.80 -5.29 18.46
N LEU A 108 14.52 -5.65 18.41
CA LEU A 108 13.42 -4.71 18.21
C LEU A 108 13.16 -3.77 19.41
N LEU A 109 13.74 -4.04 20.58
CA LEU A 109 13.64 -3.17 21.75
C LEU A 109 14.62 -1.98 21.71
N ASP A 110 15.58 -1.96 20.78
CA ASP A 110 16.52 -0.85 20.62
C ASP A 110 15.77 0.43 20.20
N GLU A 111 16.11 1.56 20.83
CA GLU A 111 15.42 2.85 20.69
C GLU A 111 15.39 3.34 19.23
N GLN A 112 16.36 2.94 18.40
CA GLN A 112 16.38 3.31 16.99
C GLN A 112 15.19 2.74 16.19
N PHE A 113 14.55 1.67 16.67
CA PHE A 113 13.44 1.01 15.99
C PHE A 113 12.07 1.49 16.44
N ARG A 114 11.99 2.42 17.38
CA ARG A 114 10.72 2.83 18.00
C ARG A 114 9.67 3.21 16.96
N ASP A 115 10.05 3.99 15.97
CA ASP A 115 9.14 4.45 14.90
C ASP A 115 8.91 3.43 13.79
N GLY A 116 9.78 2.44 13.65
CA GLY A 116 9.55 1.34 12.73
C GLY A 116 10.80 0.53 12.47
N ALA A 117 10.61 -0.71 12.04
CA ALA A 117 11.69 -1.61 11.67
C ALA A 117 11.37 -2.36 10.37
N VAL A 118 12.35 -2.44 9.46
CA VAL A 118 12.32 -3.36 8.33
C VAL A 118 13.09 -4.62 8.70
N ILE A 119 12.44 -5.77 8.63
CA ILE A 119 12.99 -7.08 8.99
C ILE A 119 13.17 -7.89 7.71
N ASP A 120 14.42 -8.12 7.30
CA ASP A 120 14.76 -8.89 6.10
C ASP A 120 14.94 -10.38 6.46
N GLY A 121 14.09 -11.21 5.87
CA GLY A 121 14.22 -12.66 5.94
C GLY A 121 13.55 -13.29 7.15
N PHE A 122 12.54 -12.64 7.72
CA PHE A 122 11.59 -13.16 8.71
C PHE A 122 10.15 -12.85 8.25
N PRO A 123 9.18 -13.76 8.42
CA PRO A 123 9.32 -15.15 8.88
C PRO A 123 9.75 -16.10 7.75
N ARG A 124 10.37 -17.22 8.11
CA ARG A 124 10.76 -18.32 7.20
C ARG A 124 9.98 -19.61 7.42
N THR A 125 9.36 -19.76 8.59
CA THR A 125 8.62 -20.97 9.01
C THR A 125 7.25 -20.55 9.53
N ARG A 126 6.31 -21.49 9.60
CA ARG A 126 4.98 -21.25 10.17
C ARG A 126 5.04 -20.96 11.67
N VAL A 127 5.93 -21.63 12.39
CA VAL A 127 6.19 -21.38 13.83
C VAL A 127 6.58 -19.91 14.04
N GLN A 128 7.43 -19.33 13.18
CA GLN A 128 7.77 -17.90 13.24
C GLN A 128 6.57 -16.98 12.94
N VAL A 129 5.68 -17.37 12.02
CA VAL A 129 4.43 -16.62 11.76
C VAL A 129 3.54 -16.61 13.02
N GLU A 130 3.37 -17.76 13.68
CA GLU A 130 2.61 -17.83 14.93
C GLU A 130 3.28 -17.03 16.06
N CYS A 131 4.61 -17.07 16.18
CA CYS A 131 5.35 -16.23 17.14
C CYS A 131 5.14 -14.72 16.87
N LEU A 132 5.05 -14.31 15.60
CA LEU A 132 4.75 -12.93 15.23
C LEU A 132 3.32 -12.52 15.63
N LYS A 133 2.33 -13.41 15.49
CA LYS A 133 0.97 -13.15 16.00
C LYS A 133 0.97 -12.92 17.51
N LEU A 134 1.64 -13.81 18.24
CA LEU A 134 1.77 -13.70 19.69
C LEU A 134 2.50 -12.41 20.11
N LEU A 135 3.51 -11.98 19.36
CA LEU A 135 4.15 -10.68 19.57
C LEU A 135 3.14 -9.54 19.46
N VAL A 136 2.38 -9.48 18.36
CA VAL A 136 1.39 -8.44 18.12
C VAL A 136 0.33 -8.43 19.23
N ASP A 137 -0.12 -9.60 19.68
CA ASP A 137 -1.08 -9.72 20.78
C ASP A 137 -0.52 -9.19 22.10
N ARG A 138 0.73 -9.52 22.44
CA ARG A 138 1.41 -9.02 23.65
C ARG A 138 1.64 -7.51 23.60
N VAL A 139 2.07 -6.97 22.46
CA VAL A 139 2.24 -5.52 22.31
C VAL A 139 0.89 -4.80 22.42
N ASN A 140 -0.18 -5.35 21.86
CA ASN A 140 -1.54 -4.81 22.04
C ASN A 140 -2.03 -4.92 23.49
N GLN A 141 -1.63 -5.95 24.23
CA GLN A 141 -1.88 -6.06 25.67
C GLN A 141 -1.17 -4.93 26.43
N LEU A 142 0.13 -4.73 26.20
CA LEU A 142 0.91 -3.65 26.81
C LEU A 142 0.32 -2.27 26.46
N HIS A 143 -0.05 -2.03 25.21
CA HIS A 143 -0.70 -0.80 24.79
C HIS A 143 -1.97 -0.50 25.60
N ARG A 144 -2.82 -1.51 25.86
CA ARG A 144 -4.03 -1.35 26.69
C ARG A 144 -3.70 -1.12 28.17
N GLU A 145 -2.71 -1.85 28.68
CA GLU A 145 -2.23 -1.78 30.06
C GLU A 145 -1.71 -0.37 30.41
N PHE A 146 -0.90 0.22 29.53
CA PHE A 146 -0.27 1.52 29.75
C PHE A 146 -1.06 2.72 29.22
N ALA A 147 -2.24 2.51 28.63
CA ALA A 147 -3.02 3.55 27.93
C ALA A 147 -3.35 4.80 28.76
N HIS A 148 -3.46 4.65 30.09
CA HIS A 148 -3.81 5.72 31.03
C HIS A 148 -2.64 6.09 31.97
N THR A 149 -1.43 5.73 31.59
CA THR A 149 -0.21 6.03 32.34
C THR A 149 0.63 7.08 31.62
N GLU A 150 1.62 7.63 32.30
CA GLU A 150 2.64 8.51 31.71
C GLU A 150 3.49 7.81 30.63
N HIS A 151 3.48 6.47 30.58
CA HIS A 151 4.14 5.68 29.53
C HIS A 151 3.26 5.41 28.29
N ALA A 152 2.03 5.95 28.21
CA ALA A 152 1.13 5.69 27.09
C ALA A 152 1.74 6.00 25.71
N ILE A 153 2.56 7.06 25.64
CA ILE A 153 3.27 7.44 24.39
C ILE A 153 4.27 6.38 23.96
N ASP A 154 4.77 5.59 24.91
CA ASP A 154 5.80 4.60 24.67
C ASP A 154 5.25 3.24 24.20
N PHE A 155 3.99 2.95 24.50
CA PHE A 155 3.31 1.69 24.14
C PHE A 155 2.27 1.94 23.06
N ARG A 156 2.74 2.01 21.81
CA ARG A 156 1.91 2.27 20.63
C ARG A 156 1.39 0.97 20.03
N ARG A 157 0.21 1.02 19.40
CA ARG A 157 -0.32 -0.14 18.65
C ARG A 157 0.62 -0.46 17.48
N PRO A 158 0.98 -1.73 17.27
CA PRO A 158 1.86 -2.11 16.18
C PRO A 158 1.06 -2.28 14.88
N THR A 159 1.59 -1.73 13.79
CA THR A 159 1.14 -2.02 12.42
C THR A 159 2.16 -2.95 11.76
N VAL A 160 1.68 -4.01 11.11
CA VAL A 160 2.55 -4.97 10.41
C VAL A 160 2.25 -4.92 8.91
N HIS A 161 3.32 -4.80 8.11
CA HIS A 161 3.30 -4.90 6.66
C HIS A 161 4.14 -6.09 6.20
N ALA A 162 3.58 -6.97 5.39
CA ALA A 162 4.30 -8.06 4.75
C ALA A 162 4.57 -7.69 3.29
N MET A 163 5.82 -7.35 2.96
CA MET A 163 6.25 -7.00 1.62
C MET A 163 6.98 -8.16 0.98
N VAL A 164 6.38 -8.77 -0.04
CA VAL A 164 6.94 -9.95 -0.72
C VAL A 164 7.39 -9.58 -2.12
N LEU A 165 8.71 -9.62 -2.34
CA LEU A 165 9.33 -9.45 -3.65
C LEU A 165 9.25 -10.77 -4.42
N PHE A 166 8.49 -10.76 -5.52
CA PHE A 166 8.31 -11.91 -6.38
C PHE A 166 9.21 -11.85 -7.62
N VAL A 167 9.88 -12.96 -7.91
CA VAL A 167 10.64 -13.20 -9.14
C VAL A 167 10.42 -14.64 -9.58
N THR A 168 10.46 -14.89 -10.89
CA THR A 168 10.45 -16.26 -11.41
C THR A 168 11.72 -17.04 -11.04
N GLU A 169 11.65 -18.37 -11.08
CA GLU A 169 12.78 -19.27 -10.81
C GLU A 169 13.98 -18.94 -11.70
N LYS A 170 13.72 -18.73 -13.00
CA LYS A 170 14.72 -18.36 -14.00
C LYS A 170 15.46 -17.09 -13.58
N THR A 171 14.74 -16.00 -13.33
CA THR A 171 15.33 -14.71 -12.93
C THR A 171 16.08 -14.81 -11.60
N SER A 172 15.56 -15.56 -10.64
CA SER A 172 16.24 -15.82 -9.36
C SER A 172 17.59 -16.50 -9.55
N ILE A 173 17.67 -17.53 -10.42
CA ILE A 173 18.91 -18.26 -10.71
C ILE A 173 19.88 -17.34 -11.44
N GLU A 174 19.44 -16.66 -12.49
CA GLU A 174 20.26 -15.74 -13.29
C GLU A 174 20.88 -14.64 -12.41
N ARG A 175 20.10 -14.00 -11.53
CA ARG A 175 20.59 -12.97 -10.62
C ARG A 175 21.57 -13.50 -9.57
N GLN A 176 21.38 -14.73 -9.09
CA GLN A 176 22.33 -15.36 -8.16
C GLN A 176 23.67 -15.65 -8.84
N LEU A 177 23.66 -16.25 -10.03
CA LEU A 177 24.87 -16.54 -10.80
C LEU A 177 25.60 -15.25 -11.18
N LYS A 178 24.86 -14.24 -11.67
CA LYS A 178 25.42 -12.93 -12.02
C LYS A 178 26.14 -12.30 -10.82
N ARG A 179 25.50 -12.29 -9.65
CA ARG A 179 26.12 -11.81 -8.40
C ARG A 179 27.39 -12.58 -8.04
N GLY A 180 27.36 -13.91 -8.19
CA GLY A 180 28.53 -14.76 -7.90
C GLY A 180 29.71 -14.42 -8.80
N LEU A 181 29.47 -14.21 -10.10
CA LEU A 181 30.48 -13.80 -11.07
C LEU A 181 31.05 -12.42 -10.77
N GLU A 182 30.18 -11.42 -10.55
CA GLU A 182 30.59 -10.03 -10.24
C GLU A 182 31.45 -9.97 -8.96
N ILE A 183 31.10 -10.72 -7.90
CA ILE A 183 31.90 -10.77 -6.66
C ILE A 183 33.24 -11.48 -6.88
N ALA A 184 33.25 -12.58 -7.65
CA ALA A 184 34.48 -13.31 -7.94
C ALA A 184 35.48 -12.45 -8.73
N GLU A 185 34.98 -11.69 -9.71
CA GLU A 185 35.78 -10.76 -10.51
C GLU A 185 36.33 -9.61 -9.65
N HIS A 186 35.48 -8.96 -8.85
CA HIS A 186 35.91 -7.93 -7.89
C HIS A 186 36.98 -8.44 -6.94
N ASN A 187 36.81 -9.64 -6.37
CA ASN A 187 37.79 -10.21 -5.45
C ASN A 187 39.13 -10.49 -6.11
N ARG A 188 39.12 -10.95 -7.38
CA ARG A 188 40.34 -11.13 -8.17
C ARG A 188 41.04 -9.80 -8.41
N GLU A 189 40.30 -8.74 -8.76
CA GLU A 189 40.88 -7.39 -8.93
C GLU A 189 41.49 -6.85 -7.63
N VAL A 190 40.82 -7.03 -6.49
CA VAL A 190 41.36 -6.66 -5.17
C VAL A 190 42.64 -7.44 -4.85
N GLU A 191 42.69 -8.73 -5.19
CA GLU A 191 43.88 -9.56 -5.00
C GLU A 191 45.05 -9.14 -5.89
N GLU A 192 44.77 -8.79 -7.16
CA GLU A 192 45.78 -8.36 -8.13
C GLU A 192 46.32 -6.95 -7.85
N THR A 193 45.46 -6.02 -7.46
CA THR A 193 45.82 -4.60 -7.27
C THR A 193 46.21 -4.26 -5.84
N GLY A 194 45.76 -5.05 -4.86
CA GLY A 194 45.86 -4.73 -3.43
C GLY A 194 44.97 -3.55 -2.99
N ILE A 195 44.10 -3.03 -3.88
CA ILE A 195 43.24 -1.88 -3.60
C ILE A 195 41.81 -2.37 -3.34
N GLY A 196 41.26 -2.03 -2.18
CA GLY A 196 39.89 -2.36 -1.78
C GLY A 196 39.81 -3.51 -0.78
N SER A 197 38.59 -4.01 -0.55
CA SER A 197 38.31 -5.12 0.36
C SER A 197 37.55 -6.22 -0.37
N SER A 198 37.96 -7.48 -0.13
CA SER A 198 37.26 -8.63 -0.68
C SER A 198 35.83 -8.72 -0.14
N LEU A 199 34.90 -9.01 -1.05
CA LEU A 199 33.49 -9.23 -0.73
C LEU A 199 33.24 -10.71 -0.45
N PRO A 200 32.33 -11.05 0.47
CA PRO A 200 32.04 -12.44 0.84
C PRO A 200 31.36 -13.18 -0.33
N LEU A 201 32.09 -14.11 -0.94
CA LEU A 201 31.58 -14.95 -2.01
C LEU A 201 30.77 -16.12 -1.46
N ARG A 202 29.54 -16.29 -1.96
CA ARG A 202 28.66 -17.39 -1.56
C ARG A 202 28.89 -18.57 -2.50
N THR A 203 29.32 -19.71 -1.97
CA THR A 203 29.55 -20.95 -2.74
C THR A 203 28.30 -21.39 -3.52
N THR A 204 27.11 -21.07 -3.02
CA THR A 204 25.82 -21.37 -3.67
C THR A 204 25.51 -20.51 -4.89
N ASP A 205 26.25 -19.43 -5.11
CA ASP A 205 26.01 -18.49 -6.22
C ASP A 205 26.90 -18.81 -7.43
N LEU A 206 27.71 -19.87 -7.35
CA LEU A 206 28.67 -20.25 -8.40
C LEU A 206 28.15 -21.33 -9.35
N GLN A 207 27.12 -22.08 -8.96
CA GLN A 207 26.60 -23.20 -9.73
C GLN A 207 25.08 -23.11 -9.86
N GLU A 208 24.57 -23.41 -11.05
CA GLU A 208 23.13 -23.36 -11.31
C GLU A 208 22.36 -24.32 -10.40
N GLY A 209 22.89 -25.53 -10.19
CA GLY A 209 22.25 -26.55 -9.36
C GLY A 209 22.05 -26.12 -7.90
N THR A 210 23.02 -25.41 -7.31
CA THR A 210 22.92 -24.91 -5.94
C THR A 210 21.97 -23.72 -5.84
N ALA A 211 22.01 -22.79 -6.80
CA ALA A 211 21.06 -21.67 -6.90
C ALA A 211 19.61 -22.15 -7.06
N ARG A 212 19.38 -23.16 -7.91
CA ARG A 212 18.09 -23.81 -8.11
C ARG A 212 17.58 -24.50 -6.85
N ARG A 213 18.45 -25.24 -6.15
CA ARG A 213 18.12 -25.87 -4.87
C ARG A 213 17.66 -24.84 -3.83
N ARG A 214 18.30 -23.67 -3.76
CA ARG A 214 17.89 -22.59 -2.85
C ARG A 214 16.50 -22.03 -3.19
N TYR A 215 16.20 -21.84 -4.47
CA TYR A 215 14.87 -21.40 -4.88
C TYR A 215 13.80 -22.45 -4.53
N ARG A 216 14.09 -23.74 -4.75
CA ARG A 216 13.19 -24.83 -4.37
C ARG A 216 12.92 -24.87 -2.86
N VAL A 217 13.97 -24.79 -2.04
CA VAL A 217 13.83 -24.74 -0.56
C VAL A 217 12.95 -23.55 -0.13
N PHE A 218 13.17 -22.37 -0.72
CA PHE A 218 12.31 -21.21 -0.46
C PHE A 218 10.84 -21.50 -0.81
N LYS A 219 10.58 -22.08 -1.98
CA LYS A 219 9.23 -22.42 -2.43
C LYS A 219 8.54 -23.47 -1.55
N GLU A 220 9.28 -24.45 -1.05
CA GLU A 220 8.75 -25.55 -0.25
C GLU A 220 8.56 -25.20 1.24
N GLN A 221 9.42 -24.34 1.79
CA GLN A 221 9.47 -24.10 3.25
C GLN A 221 9.00 -22.71 3.65
N THR A 222 9.36 -21.68 2.86
CA THR A 222 9.17 -20.27 3.25
C THR A 222 7.99 -19.62 2.53
N TRP A 223 7.68 -20.04 1.30
CA TRP A 223 6.61 -19.44 0.51
C TRP A 223 5.25 -19.54 1.22
N ASP A 224 4.90 -20.72 1.74
CA ASP A 224 3.63 -20.92 2.46
C ASP A 224 3.53 -20.05 3.72
N ALA A 225 4.66 -19.85 4.42
CA ALA A 225 4.71 -18.99 5.60
C ALA A 225 4.56 -17.50 5.26
N LEU A 226 5.11 -17.06 4.12
CA LEU A 226 4.88 -15.70 3.64
C LEU A 226 3.45 -15.52 3.15
N GLN A 227 2.90 -16.51 2.44
CA GLN A 227 1.55 -16.44 1.89
C GLN A 227 0.49 -16.41 3.00
N SER A 228 0.70 -17.11 4.12
CA SER A 228 -0.24 -17.07 5.25
C SER A 228 -0.34 -15.70 5.92
N LEU A 229 0.68 -14.83 5.79
CA LEU A 229 0.61 -13.44 6.28
C LEU A 229 -0.47 -12.62 5.59
N LYS A 230 -0.86 -13.00 4.37
CA LYS A 230 -1.93 -12.32 3.60
C LYS A 230 -3.27 -12.30 4.33
N GLU A 231 -3.54 -13.31 5.14
CA GLU A 231 -4.80 -13.44 5.88
C GLU A 231 -4.79 -12.64 7.20
N ILE A 232 -3.62 -12.16 7.62
CA ILE A 232 -3.38 -11.64 8.97
C ILE A 232 -2.98 -10.16 8.95
N TYR A 233 -2.16 -9.74 7.99
CA TYR A 233 -1.52 -8.43 7.95
C TYR A 233 -1.64 -7.75 6.58
N HIS A 234 -1.27 -6.47 6.50
CA HIS A 234 -1.22 -5.72 5.24
C HIS A 234 -0.17 -6.36 4.31
N TYR A 235 -0.65 -7.04 3.27
CA TYR A 235 0.20 -7.84 2.40
C TYR A 235 0.40 -7.17 1.05
N HIS A 236 1.66 -6.87 0.74
CA HIS A 236 2.10 -6.24 -0.49
C HIS A 236 2.82 -7.27 -1.37
N PHE A 237 2.22 -7.57 -2.52
CA PHE A 237 2.79 -8.51 -3.48
C PHE A 237 3.45 -7.75 -4.63
N ILE A 238 4.77 -7.66 -4.60
CA ILE A 238 5.51 -6.77 -5.49
C ILE A 238 6.15 -7.60 -6.60
N ASN A 239 5.81 -7.28 -7.85
CA ASN A 239 6.56 -7.79 -8.99
C ASN A 239 7.96 -7.17 -8.98
N ALA A 240 8.96 -8.01 -8.70
CA ALA A 240 10.37 -7.63 -8.63
C ALA A 240 11.17 -8.12 -9.87
N GLU A 241 10.47 -8.44 -10.96
CA GLU A 241 11.08 -8.64 -12.27
C GLU A 241 11.50 -7.30 -12.89
N GLY A 242 12.43 -7.37 -13.86
CA GLY A 242 12.91 -6.19 -14.56
C GLY A 242 14.01 -5.39 -13.84
N PRO A 243 14.25 -4.14 -14.29
CA PRO A 243 15.28 -3.25 -13.74
C PRO A 243 14.90 -2.66 -12.37
N ILE A 244 15.92 -2.23 -11.59
CA ILE A 244 15.75 -1.68 -10.23
C ILE A 244 14.70 -0.56 -10.19
N ALA A 245 14.76 0.40 -11.10
CA ALA A 245 13.85 1.54 -11.13
C ALA A 245 12.38 1.14 -11.33
N GLU A 246 12.11 0.06 -12.08
CA GLU A 246 10.75 -0.45 -12.28
C GLU A 246 10.23 -1.12 -11.00
N VAL A 247 11.08 -1.91 -10.33
CA VAL A 247 10.74 -2.54 -9.05
C VAL A 247 10.50 -1.48 -7.98
N GLU A 248 11.32 -0.43 -7.92
CA GLU A 248 11.12 0.72 -7.01
C GLU A 248 9.81 1.45 -7.28
N ALA A 249 9.43 1.65 -8.54
CA ALA A 249 8.12 2.21 -8.90
C ALA A 249 6.96 1.29 -8.48
N ASN A 250 7.12 -0.03 -8.60
CA ASN A 250 6.14 -1.00 -8.12
C ASN A 250 6.00 -0.96 -6.59
N ILE A 251 7.12 -0.87 -5.86
CA ILE A 251 7.13 -0.69 -4.40
C ILE A 251 6.36 0.57 -4.01
N LEU A 252 6.65 1.71 -4.65
CA LEU A 252 5.96 2.97 -4.35
C LEU A 252 4.46 2.88 -4.63
N ARG A 253 4.05 2.22 -5.71
CA ARG A 253 2.63 2.05 -6.05
C ARG A 253 1.88 1.27 -4.97
N GLU A 254 2.45 0.16 -4.51
CA GLU A 254 1.85 -0.66 -3.44
C GLU A 254 1.81 0.11 -2.10
N LEU A 255 2.88 0.84 -1.76
CA LEU A 255 2.91 1.66 -0.54
C LEU A 255 1.92 2.85 -0.60
N GLN A 256 1.78 3.51 -1.75
CA GLN A 256 0.84 4.62 -1.92
C GLN A 256 -0.62 4.17 -1.81
N TYR A 257 -0.97 3.01 -2.37
CA TYR A 257 -2.31 2.44 -2.30
C TYR A 257 -2.81 2.24 -0.85
N GLN A 258 -1.90 2.00 0.10
CA GLN A 258 -2.23 1.75 1.51
C GLN A 258 -1.95 2.92 2.45
N SER A 259 -1.26 3.98 2.01
CA SER A 259 -1.15 5.21 2.82
C SER A 259 -2.51 5.86 3.13
N SER A 260 -3.55 5.55 2.35
CA SER A 260 -4.96 5.87 2.63
C SER A 260 -5.63 4.99 3.71
N LEU A 261 -4.97 3.92 4.15
CA LEU A 261 -5.49 2.89 5.07
C LEU A 261 -4.76 2.87 6.43
N GLU A 262 -3.72 3.69 6.63
CA GLU A 262 -2.97 3.81 7.89
C GLU A 262 -3.67 4.73 8.91
N LEU A 263 -4.97 4.59 8.98
CA LEU A 263 -5.81 5.31 9.92
C LEU A 263 -6.11 4.37 11.09
N ASP A 264 -6.10 4.91 12.31
CA ASP A 264 -6.62 4.19 13.48
C ASP A 264 -7.99 3.56 13.15
N ALA A 265 -8.32 2.39 13.70
CA ALA A 265 -9.51 1.62 13.33
C ALA A 265 -10.81 2.44 13.35
N LEU A 266 -10.97 3.35 14.33
CA LEU A 266 -12.12 4.25 14.40
C LEU A 266 -12.13 5.29 13.28
N THR A 267 -10.96 5.69 12.81
CA THR A 267 -10.76 6.63 11.72
C THR A 267 -10.94 5.93 10.37
N TYR A 268 -10.46 4.70 10.21
CA TYR A 268 -10.74 3.88 9.03
C TYR A 268 -12.23 3.62 8.84
N ASP A 269 -12.96 3.25 9.91
CA ASP A 269 -14.41 3.01 9.83
C ASP A 269 -15.20 4.26 9.42
N ARG A 270 -14.69 5.45 9.74
CA ARG A 270 -15.26 6.72 9.29
C ARG A 270 -14.88 7.05 7.84
N MET A 271 -13.65 6.76 7.45
CA MET A 271 -13.10 7.12 6.13
C MET A 271 -13.49 6.14 5.03
N ARG A 272 -13.75 4.86 5.34
CA ARG A 272 -14.14 3.83 4.34
C ARG A 272 -15.45 4.13 3.61
N ILE A 273 -16.28 5.03 4.15
CA ILE A 273 -17.53 5.48 3.51
C ILE A 273 -17.22 6.33 2.27
N LEU A 274 -16.04 6.97 2.23
CA LEU A 274 -15.59 7.77 1.12
C LEU A 274 -14.81 6.88 0.14
N PRO A 275 -15.21 6.81 -1.14
CA PRO A 275 -14.46 6.06 -2.13
C PRO A 275 -13.10 6.73 -2.41
N ILE A 276 -12.07 5.93 -2.63
CA ILE A 276 -10.73 6.43 -2.98
C ILE A 276 -10.80 7.06 -4.37
N ALA A 277 -10.11 8.20 -4.57
CA ALA A 277 -10.13 8.92 -5.85
C ALA A 277 -9.80 8.03 -7.06
N GLN A 278 -8.89 7.06 -6.88
CA GLN A 278 -8.54 6.09 -7.91
C GLN A 278 -9.70 5.14 -8.25
N ASP A 279 -10.45 4.65 -7.24
CA ASP A 279 -11.61 3.79 -7.43
C ASP A 279 -12.76 4.55 -8.12
N ILE A 280 -12.94 5.83 -7.77
CA ILE A 280 -13.88 6.73 -8.46
C ILE A 280 -13.55 6.75 -9.95
N VAL A 281 -12.28 6.86 -10.33
CA VAL A 281 -11.85 6.94 -11.74
C VAL A 281 -11.89 5.58 -12.45
N LEU A 282 -11.46 4.49 -11.80
CA LEU A 282 -11.33 3.16 -12.41
C LEU A 282 -12.65 2.66 -13.01
N HIS A 283 -13.77 2.91 -12.32
CA HIS A 283 -15.10 2.51 -12.76
C HIS A 283 -15.95 3.66 -13.32
N ALA A 284 -15.46 4.90 -13.31
CA ALA A 284 -16.21 6.09 -13.72
C ALA A 284 -16.89 5.92 -15.08
N ARG A 285 -16.18 5.38 -16.07
CA ARG A 285 -16.69 5.22 -17.43
C ARG A 285 -17.83 4.20 -17.51
N GLN A 286 -17.70 3.05 -16.85
CA GLN A 286 -18.75 2.03 -16.83
C GLN A 286 -19.99 2.53 -16.09
N GLN A 287 -19.81 3.26 -14.99
CA GLN A 287 -20.91 3.89 -14.26
C GLN A 287 -21.60 4.99 -15.06
N LEU A 288 -20.83 5.80 -15.80
CA LEU A 288 -21.39 6.84 -16.68
C LEU A 288 -22.30 6.23 -17.75
N VAL A 289 -21.85 5.18 -18.43
CA VAL A 289 -22.66 4.47 -19.43
C VAL A 289 -23.94 3.94 -18.81
N LYS A 290 -23.84 3.27 -17.65
CA LYS A 290 -25.01 2.74 -16.93
C LYS A 290 -26.01 3.84 -16.56
N ARG A 291 -25.54 5.02 -16.10
CA ARG A 291 -26.43 6.15 -15.79
C ARG A 291 -27.15 6.67 -17.02
N LEU A 292 -26.44 6.83 -18.14
CA LEU A 292 -27.04 7.28 -19.40
C LEU A 292 -28.10 6.30 -19.91
N ASP A 293 -27.81 4.99 -19.87
CA ASP A 293 -28.78 3.96 -20.24
C ASP A 293 -30.00 3.98 -19.31
N SER A 294 -29.78 4.14 -18.00
CA SER A 294 -30.88 4.30 -17.02
C SER A 294 -31.71 5.56 -17.26
N TYR A 295 -31.09 6.68 -17.65
CA TYR A 295 -31.83 7.92 -17.96
C TYR A 295 -32.77 7.72 -19.15
N GLU A 296 -32.31 7.05 -20.21
CA GLU A 296 -33.14 6.74 -21.38
C GLU A 296 -34.30 5.80 -21.02
N LEU A 297 -34.06 4.81 -20.16
CA LEU A 297 -35.07 3.81 -19.78
C LEU A 297 -36.10 4.32 -18.76
N GLU A 298 -35.66 5.07 -17.75
CA GLU A 298 -36.48 5.43 -16.59
C GLU A 298 -37.01 6.88 -16.67
N HIS A 299 -36.35 7.74 -17.45
CA HIS A 299 -36.61 9.18 -17.49
C HIS A 299 -36.52 9.76 -18.93
N THR A 300 -37.02 9.02 -19.92
CA THR A 300 -36.89 9.33 -21.36
C THR A 300 -37.25 10.78 -21.70
N ASP A 301 -38.43 11.24 -21.31
CA ASP A 301 -38.90 12.59 -21.66
C ASP A 301 -37.98 13.70 -21.12
N LEU A 302 -37.51 13.55 -19.88
CA LEU A 302 -36.61 14.51 -19.25
C LEU A 302 -35.24 14.48 -19.92
N PHE A 303 -34.72 13.29 -20.23
CA PHE A 303 -33.43 13.12 -20.90
C PHE A 303 -33.45 13.76 -22.30
N VAL A 304 -34.51 13.54 -23.07
CA VAL A 304 -34.72 14.17 -24.39
C VAL A 304 -34.75 15.70 -24.27
N GLN A 305 -35.46 16.25 -23.29
CA GLN A 305 -35.51 17.71 -23.06
C GLN A 305 -34.12 18.28 -22.74
N VAL A 306 -33.31 17.59 -21.91
CA VAL A 306 -31.95 18.02 -21.60
C VAL A 306 -31.06 18.00 -22.85
N VAL A 307 -31.13 16.94 -23.65
CA VAL A 307 -30.39 16.83 -24.92
C VAL A 307 -30.79 17.95 -25.88
N GLU A 308 -32.08 18.26 -25.99
CA GLU A 308 -32.57 19.36 -26.82
C GLU A 308 -32.05 20.72 -26.36
N VAL A 309 -32.04 21.00 -25.06
CA VAL A 309 -31.52 22.25 -24.50
C VAL A 309 -30.02 22.37 -24.76
N ILE A 310 -29.25 21.29 -24.58
CA ILE A 310 -27.82 21.24 -24.92
C ILE A 310 -27.63 21.58 -26.40
N HIS A 311 -28.37 20.91 -27.29
CA HIS A 311 -28.25 21.10 -28.72
C HIS A 311 -28.61 22.53 -29.16
N LYS A 312 -29.75 23.07 -28.70
CA LYS A 312 -30.27 24.38 -29.15
C LYS A 312 -29.56 25.57 -28.50
N LYS A 313 -29.14 25.45 -27.23
CA LYS A 313 -28.63 26.59 -26.43
C LYS A 313 -27.14 26.51 -26.16
N PHE A 314 -26.60 25.33 -25.86
CA PHE A 314 -25.21 25.18 -25.43
C PHE A 314 -24.26 25.00 -26.62
N MET A 315 -24.58 24.09 -27.55
CA MET A 315 -23.69 23.76 -28.66
C MET A 315 -23.33 24.97 -29.55
N PRO A 316 -24.23 25.91 -29.88
CA PRO A 316 -23.86 27.10 -30.66
C PRO A 316 -22.82 27.98 -29.96
N ILE A 317 -22.85 28.05 -28.63
CA ILE A 317 -21.87 28.81 -27.84
C ILE A 317 -20.55 28.04 -27.78
N ILE A 318 -20.59 26.74 -27.47
CA ILE A 318 -19.40 25.88 -27.42
C ILE A 318 -18.65 25.90 -28.75
N GLN A 319 -19.36 25.81 -29.89
CA GLN A 319 -18.77 25.86 -31.23
C GLN A 319 -18.04 27.17 -31.50
N ARG A 320 -18.58 28.32 -31.05
CA ARG A 320 -17.91 29.63 -31.17
C ARG A 320 -16.63 29.71 -30.32
N HIS A 321 -16.56 28.93 -29.25
CA HIS A 321 -15.42 28.84 -28.35
C HIS A 321 -14.42 27.73 -28.71
N ALA A 322 -14.57 27.09 -29.87
CA ALA A 322 -13.75 25.95 -30.29
C ALA A 322 -12.24 26.22 -30.33
N ILE A 323 -11.82 27.47 -30.55
CA ILE A 323 -10.41 27.87 -30.49
C ILE A 323 -9.92 27.94 -29.05
N SER A 324 -10.68 28.61 -28.17
CA SER A 324 -10.31 28.80 -26.77
C SER A 324 -10.35 27.51 -25.94
N GLY A 325 -11.17 26.54 -26.36
CA GLY A 325 -11.42 25.31 -25.59
C GLY A 325 -12.18 25.54 -24.28
N ARG A 326 -12.76 26.73 -24.07
CA ARG A 326 -13.52 27.07 -22.87
C ARG A 326 -14.73 27.92 -23.21
N ALA A 327 -15.91 27.44 -22.80
CA ALA A 327 -17.18 28.14 -22.93
C ALA A 327 -17.84 28.32 -21.56
N GLN A 328 -18.61 29.40 -21.42
CA GLN A 328 -19.45 29.62 -20.25
C GLN A 328 -20.87 29.97 -20.72
N VAL A 329 -21.85 29.22 -20.22
CA VAL A 329 -23.26 29.38 -20.58
C VAL A 329 -24.05 29.68 -19.32
N ASN A 330 -24.75 30.83 -19.31
CA ASN A 330 -25.69 31.15 -18.23
C ASN A 330 -27.11 30.80 -18.71
N THR A 331 -27.90 30.15 -17.86
CA THR A 331 -29.27 29.75 -18.20
C THR A 331 -30.21 29.91 -17.00
N GLU A 332 -31.41 30.41 -17.26
CA GLU A 332 -32.52 30.53 -16.30
C GLU A 332 -33.60 29.46 -16.59
N ASP A 333 -33.26 28.44 -17.38
CA ASP A 333 -34.20 27.41 -17.82
C ASP A 333 -34.77 26.62 -16.62
N LEU A 334 -36.09 26.52 -16.57
CA LEU A 334 -36.81 25.84 -15.49
C LEU A 334 -36.45 24.34 -15.43
N LEU A 335 -36.05 23.74 -16.55
CA LEU A 335 -35.61 22.35 -16.64
C LEU A 335 -34.53 22.00 -15.59
N PHE A 336 -33.55 22.90 -15.41
CA PHE A 336 -32.41 22.68 -14.51
C PHE A 336 -32.72 22.93 -13.03
N HIS A 337 -33.96 23.31 -12.70
CA HIS A 337 -34.41 23.28 -11.31
C HIS A 337 -34.58 21.84 -10.80
N ASN A 338 -34.77 20.88 -11.72
CA ASN A 338 -34.72 19.46 -11.42
C ASN A 338 -33.25 19.01 -11.24
N PRO A 339 -32.86 18.49 -10.05
CA PRO A 339 -31.50 18.00 -9.82
C PRO A 339 -31.06 16.90 -10.79
N LEU A 340 -31.99 16.03 -11.23
CA LEU A 340 -31.69 14.96 -12.16
C LEU A 340 -31.33 15.50 -13.55
N ALA A 341 -31.97 16.59 -13.99
CA ALA A 341 -31.64 17.24 -15.26
C ALA A 341 -30.23 17.86 -15.25
N LEU A 342 -29.77 18.36 -14.09
CA LEU A 342 -28.39 18.82 -13.92
C LEU A 342 -27.39 17.66 -13.98
N SER A 343 -27.70 16.52 -13.37
CA SER A 343 -26.87 15.31 -13.47
C SER A 343 -26.78 14.81 -14.91
N MET A 344 -27.91 14.75 -15.63
CA MET A 344 -27.95 14.40 -17.05
C MET A 344 -27.08 15.35 -17.89
N LEU A 345 -27.16 16.66 -17.65
CA LEU A 345 -26.35 17.67 -18.34
C LEU A 345 -24.84 17.39 -18.18
N ILE A 346 -24.38 17.12 -16.95
CA ILE A 346 -22.97 16.84 -16.65
C ILE A 346 -22.52 15.52 -17.29
N ASP A 347 -23.35 14.48 -17.18
CA ASP A 347 -23.07 13.15 -17.73
C ASP A 347 -23.00 13.17 -19.27
N ILE A 348 -23.93 13.86 -19.95
CA ILE A 348 -23.93 14.01 -21.42
C ILE A 348 -22.67 14.73 -21.88
N PHE A 349 -22.27 15.82 -21.20
CA PHE A 349 -21.04 16.52 -21.55
C PHE A 349 -19.81 15.65 -21.32
N SER A 350 -19.76 14.91 -20.21
CA SER A 350 -18.66 14.00 -19.87
C SER A 350 -18.51 12.87 -20.89
N GLU A 351 -19.62 12.28 -21.35
CA GLU A 351 -19.61 11.25 -22.41
C GLU A 351 -19.07 11.80 -23.73
N ARG A 352 -19.47 13.02 -24.08
CA ARG A 352 -19.02 13.70 -25.30
C ARG A 352 -17.60 14.28 -25.21
N GLY A 353 -16.89 14.04 -24.10
CA GLY A 353 -15.49 14.45 -23.91
C GLY A 353 -15.31 15.89 -23.45
N PHE A 354 -16.36 16.54 -22.96
CA PHE A 354 -16.31 17.86 -22.32
C PHE A 354 -16.17 17.71 -20.80
N GLN A 355 -15.57 18.71 -20.17
CA GLN A 355 -15.57 18.86 -18.71
C GLN A 355 -16.57 19.96 -18.35
N ALA A 356 -17.65 19.59 -17.67
CA ALA A 356 -18.71 20.52 -17.28
C ALA A 356 -18.75 20.72 -15.76
N VAL A 357 -18.87 21.98 -15.34
CA VAL A 357 -19.12 22.37 -13.94
C VAL A 357 -20.34 23.28 -13.92
N VAL A 358 -21.28 23.04 -13.02
CA VAL A 358 -22.52 23.82 -12.91
C VAL A 358 -22.61 24.50 -11.55
N ASP A 359 -22.74 25.82 -11.56
CA ASP A 359 -22.96 26.64 -10.39
C ASP A 359 -24.41 27.17 -10.37
N LYS A 360 -25.16 26.90 -9.31
CA LYS A 360 -26.50 27.50 -9.09
C LYS A 360 -26.34 28.79 -8.31
N HIS A 361 -26.69 29.92 -8.92
CA HIS A 361 -26.67 31.23 -8.28
C HIS A 361 -28.10 31.72 -8.04
N ILE A 362 -28.42 32.04 -6.79
CA ILE A 362 -29.73 32.56 -6.39
C ILE A 362 -29.55 34.03 -6.01
N GLN A 363 -30.30 34.91 -6.66
CA GLN A 363 -30.31 36.35 -6.40
C GLN A 363 -31.71 36.79 -6.00
N GLN A 364 -31.84 37.58 -4.95
CA GLN A 364 -33.09 38.26 -4.64
C GLN A 364 -33.14 39.57 -5.42
N ILE A 365 -34.13 39.71 -6.30
CA ILE A 365 -34.33 40.92 -7.10
C ILE A 365 -35.66 41.58 -6.72
N PRO A 366 -35.73 42.92 -6.63
CA PRO A 366 -36.98 43.62 -6.37
C PRO A 366 -38.04 43.26 -7.41
N GLN A 367 -39.20 42.81 -6.95
CA GLN A 367 -40.38 42.52 -7.77
C GLN A 367 -41.38 43.67 -7.68
N ARG A 368 -41.63 44.19 -6.48
CA ARG A 368 -42.61 45.25 -6.23
C ARG A 368 -42.22 46.06 -5.01
N VAL A 369 -42.63 47.32 -4.97
CA VAL A 369 -42.52 48.17 -3.78
C VAL A 369 -43.93 48.53 -3.33
N ASP A 370 -44.26 48.29 -2.07
CA ASP A 370 -45.48 48.81 -1.44
C ASP A 370 -45.28 50.30 -1.16
N LEU A 371 -46.05 51.14 -1.83
CA LEU A 371 -45.94 52.60 -1.74
C LEU A 371 -46.51 53.16 -0.43
N THR A 372 -47.22 52.34 0.34
CA THR A 372 -47.87 52.70 1.61
C THR A 372 -46.98 52.35 2.79
N THR A 373 -46.33 51.18 2.76
CA THR A 373 -45.46 50.70 3.84
C THR A 373 -43.97 50.92 3.55
N GLY A 374 -43.60 51.17 2.30
CA GLY A 374 -42.21 51.25 1.84
C GLY A 374 -41.52 49.89 1.69
N GLU A 375 -42.24 48.78 1.88
CA GLU A 375 -41.68 47.43 1.81
C GLU A 375 -41.37 47.02 0.37
N ILE A 376 -40.21 46.41 0.15
CA ILE A 376 -39.81 45.86 -1.15
C ILE A 376 -40.08 44.36 -1.15
N GLU A 377 -41.07 43.94 -1.95
CA GLU A 377 -41.32 42.54 -2.26
C GLU A 377 -40.21 42.05 -3.22
N LEU A 378 -39.44 41.05 -2.77
CA LEU A 378 -38.34 40.46 -3.53
C LEU A 378 -38.82 39.16 -4.18
N ARG A 379 -38.36 38.91 -5.42
CA ARG A 379 -38.46 37.58 -6.05
C ARG A 379 -37.10 36.92 -6.16
N GLU A 380 -37.10 35.60 -6.09
CA GLU A 380 -35.90 34.81 -6.35
C GLU A 380 -35.64 34.68 -7.86
N LYS A 381 -34.43 35.03 -8.26
CA LYS A 381 -33.90 34.81 -9.60
C LYS A 381 -32.81 33.74 -9.52
N ILE A 382 -33.05 32.59 -10.15
CA ILE A 382 -32.12 31.47 -10.17
C ILE A 382 -31.42 31.44 -11.53
N ILE A 383 -30.08 31.48 -11.51
CA ILE A 383 -29.24 31.44 -12.71
C ILE A 383 -28.27 30.27 -12.56
N PHE A 384 -28.29 29.35 -13.52
CA PHE A 384 -27.31 28.28 -13.63
C PHE A 384 -26.17 28.74 -14.53
N ARG A 385 -24.96 28.76 -13.99
CA ARG A 385 -23.73 29.05 -14.73
C ARG A 385 -23.01 27.75 -15.01
N VAL A 386 -22.91 27.40 -16.28
CA VAL A 386 -22.27 26.16 -16.73
C VAL A 386 -20.95 26.50 -17.39
N GLN A 387 -19.85 26.06 -16.78
CA GLN A 387 -18.50 26.18 -17.34
C GLN A 387 -18.15 24.89 -18.07
N ILE A 388 -17.69 25.00 -19.31
CA ILE A 388 -17.45 23.86 -20.20
C ILE A 388 -16.04 23.99 -20.76
N ASN A 389 -15.16 23.05 -20.42
CA ASN A 389 -13.80 22.97 -20.93
C ASN A 389 -13.64 21.77 -21.87
N PHE A 390 -12.86 21.94 -22.92
CA PHE A 390 -12.54 20.91 -23.89
C PHE A 390 -11.24 21.26 -24.62
N ARG A 391 -10.69 20.31 -25.37
CA ARG A 391 -9.46 20.54 -26.13
C ARG A 391 -9.73 21.51 -27.29
N GLY A 392 -9.22 22.74 -27.16
CA GLY A 392 -9.32 23.75 -28.21
C GLY A 392 -8.50 23.40 -29.46
N SER A 393 -8.91 23.93 -30.60
CA SER A 393 -8.16 23.78 -31.86
C SER A 393 -6.85 24.57 -31.78
N GLN A 394 -5.73 23.89 -32.07
CA GLN A 394 -4.45 24.57 -32.22
C GLN A 394 -4.50 25.40 -33.50
N ILE A 395 -4.45 26.73 -33.36
CA ILE A 395 -4.20 27.61 -34.49
C ILE A 395 -2.86 27.18 -35.08
N ARG A 396 -2.85 26.69 -36.33
CA ARG A 396 -1.60 26.51 -37.08
C ARG A 396 -0.93 27.88 -37.13
N ARG A 397 0.09 28.10 -36.30
CA ARG A 397 1.08 29.14 -36.57
C ARG A 397 1.83 28.63 -37.80
N GLY A 398 1.63 29.31 -38.93
CA GLY A 398 2.41 29.09 -40.14
C GLY A 398 3.89 29.31 -39.90
#